data_AF-A0A813DEG9-F1
#
_entry.id   AF-A0A813DEG9-F1
#
_cell.length_a   1.000
_cell.length_b   1.000
_cell.length_c   1.000
_cell.angle_alpha   90.00
_cell.angle_beta   90.00
_cell.angle_gamma   90.00
#
_symmetry.space_group_name_H-M   'P 1'
#
loop_
_entity.id
_entity.type
_entity.pdbx_description
1 polymer ?
#
loop_
_entity_poly.entity_id
_entity_poly.type
_entity_poly.pdbx_seq_one_letter_code
_entity_poly.pdbx_strand_id
1 'polypeptide(L)'
;VQIHTPQRHLKHTTLMDIHLLLLLPMCLVPGLRFLVLAADVAMLMTSRADVWLFVVFVLLPGLIDVAASCLLAVPMLILGPVGFLLTLVWMFGGLIVVPLLHAAVRLLQFRRGELDWDGSSFRDYGKETEAAVAWAEKHEKLLGSDGRLVLCGYSSGGHVAALHALTSSSSKKRRFTSVVLISGIYDLRTQGWDGFKEWLVPLFNLLYRDILGCKSEELRAASSPVAVAQSPKLELDTDCTWWVLSAQKELMGLQPFESILFGVSELCAALKAKGATVKRATCGLNHWLLIFSFDAFAKSFCESLSS
;
A
#
# COMPACT_ATOMS: atom_id res chain seq x y z
N VAL A 1 13.80 16.38 -2.26
CA VAL A 1 13.27 16.00 -3.59
C VAL A 1 12.22 14.92 -3.38
N GLN A 2 10.94 15.21 -3.60
CA GLN A 2 9.88 14.22 -3.49
C GLN A 2 9.66 13.58 -4.87
N ILE A 3 10.19 12.37 -5.10
CA ILE A 3 9.92 11.62 -6.34
C ILE A 3 8.60 10.87 -6.14
N HIS A 4 7.51 11.62 -6.20
CA HIS A 4 6.19 11.04 -6.40
C HIS A 4 5.93 11.04 -7.90
N THR A 5 6.15 9.91 -8.58
CA THR A 5 5.65 9.78 -9.96
C THR A 5 4.18 9.36 -9.89
N PRO A 6 3.25 10.07 -10.56
CA PRO A 6 1.84 9.67 -10.64
C PRO A 6 1.65 8.23 -11.12
N GLN A 7 2.57 7.73 -11.97
CA GLN A 7 2.63 6.35 -12.42
C GLN A 7 2.86 5.33 -11.30
N ARG A 8 3.62 5.68 -10.25
CA ARG A 8 3.80 4.83 -9.06
C ARG A 8 2.49 4.71 -8.30
N HIS A 9 1.78 5.82 -8.09
CA HIS A 9 0.46 5.81 -7.47
C HIS A 9 -0.58 5.02 -8.30
N LEU A 10 -0.48 5.08 -9.65
CA LEU A 10 -1.30 4.29 -10.57
C LEU A 10 -0.96 2.78 -10.60
N LYS A 11 0.28 2.37 -10.28
CA LYS A 11 0.61 0.96 -10.00
C LYS A 11 0.23 0.52 -8.58
N HIS A 12 0.02 1.45 -7.65
CA HIS A 12 -0.53 1.17 -6.32
C HIS A 12 -2.06 1.22 -6.27
N THR A 13 -2.74 1.70 -7.31
CA THR A 13 -4.19 1.52 -7.43
C THR A 13 -4.58 0.08 -7.74
N THR A 14 -3.64 -0.77 -8.19
CA THR A 14 -3.82 -2.24 -8.13
C THR A 14 -3.99 -2.75 -6.70
N LEU A 15 -3.52 -2.02 -5.67
CA LEU A 15 -3.81 -2.31 -4.26
C LEU A 15 -5.24 -1.90 -3.86
N MET A 16 -5.81 -0.91 -4.55
CA MET A 16 -7.23 -0.56 -4.49
C MET A 16 -8.09 -1.63 -5.18
N ASP A 17 -7.62 -2.21 -6.30
CA ASP A 17 -8.26 -3.37 -6.95
C ASP A 17 -8.30 -4.59 -6.01
N ILE A 18 -7.29 -4.76 -5.15
CA ILE A 18 -7.22 -5.82 -4.14
C ILE A 18 -8.09 -5.50 -2.93
N HIS A 19 -8.18 -4.23 -2.51
CA HIS A 19 -9.18 -3.82 -1.52
C HIS A 19 -10.59 -4.10 -2.06
N LEU A 20 -10.87 -3.80 -3.32
CA LEU A 20 -12.11 -4.20 -3.99
C LEU A 20 -12.28 -5.72 -4.04
N LEU A 21 -11.19 -6.49 -4.21
CA LEU A 21 -11.20 -7.95 -4.21
C LEU A 21 -11.39 -8.58 -2.80
N LEU A 22 -10.88 -7.93 -1.75
CA LEU A 22 -10.99 -8.35 -0.34
C LEU A 22 -12.30 -7.89 0.29
N LEU A 23 -12.80 -6.73 -0.12
CA LEU A 23 -14.15 -6.26 0.16
C LEU A 23 -15.18 -6.93 -0.75
N LEU A 24 -14.75 -7.67 -1.78
CA LEU A 24 -15.63 -8.35 -2.74
C LEU A 24 -16.69 -9.22 -2.05
N PRO A 25 -16.39 -10.02 -1.01
CA PRO A 25 -17.42 -10.78 -0.28
C PRO A 25 -18.44 -9.89 0.43
N MET A 26 -18.01 -8.73 0.95
CA MET A 26 -18.91 -7.71 1.50
C MET A 26 -19.66 -6.96 0.38
N CYS A 27 -19.09 -6.91 -0.82
CA CYS A 27 -19.74 -6.39 -2.02
C CYS A 27 -20.81 -7.34 -2.59
N LEU A 28 -20.85 -8.60 -2.14
CA LEU A 28 -21.87 -9.58 -2.54
C LEU A 28 -23.22 -9.39 -1.85
N VAL A 29 -23.29 -8.55 -0.82
CA VAL A 29 -24.56 -8.21 -0.17
C VAL A 29 -25.00 -6.86 -0.73
N PRO A 30 -26.06 -6.81 -1.58
CA PRO A 30 -26.61 -5.57 -2.07
C PRO A 30 -26.98 -4.68 -0.86
N GLY A 31 -26.49 -3.43 -0.86
CA GLY A 31 -26.64 -2.49 0.25
C GLY A 31 -25.47 -2.47 1.24
N LEU A 32 -24.80 -3.60 1.53
CA LEU A 32 -23.61 -3.60 2.40
C LEU A 32 -22.40 -2.98 1.68
N ARG A 33 -22.25 -3.27 0.39
CA ARG A 33 -21.30 -2.57 -0.52
C ARG A 33 -21.45 -1.06 -0.44
N PHE A 34 -22.70 -0.61 -0.53
CA PHE A 34 -23.07 0.78 -0.51
C PHE A 34 -22.76 1.41 0.84
N LEU A 35 -23.13 0.75 1.95
CA LEU A 35 -22.88 1.24 3.30
C LEU A 35 -21.38 1.33 3.61
N VAL A 36 -20.58 0.38 3.12
CA VAL A 36 -19.12 0.39 3.31
C VAL A 36 -18.47 1.52 2.50
N LEU A 37 -18.82 1.66 1.22
CA LEU A 37 -18.35 2.79 0.39
C LEU A 37 -18.86 4.14 0.90
N ALA A 38 -20.09 4.18 1.41
CA ALA A 38 -20.68 5.38 1.98
C ALA A 38 -20.03 5.78 3.29
N ALA A 39 -19.76 4.83 4.18
CA ALA A 39 -19.03 5.07 5.42
C ALA A 39 -17.58 5.48 5.13
N ASP A 40 -16.92 4.81 4.19
CA ASP A 40 -15.54 5.14 3.80
C ASP A 40 -15.45 6.56 3.24
N VAL A 41 -16.27 6.89 2.24
CA VAL A 41 -16.24 8.25 1.68
C VAL A 41 -16.76 9.29 2.66
N ALA A 42 -17.75 9.00 3.51
CA ALA A 42 -18.20 9.91 4.58
C ALA A 42 -17.09 10.20 5.60
N MET A 43 -16.21 9.23 5.88
CA MET A 43 -15.05 9.43 6.75
C MET A 43 -13.89 10.17 6.07
N LEU A 44 -13.89 10.26 4.73
CA LEU A 44 -12.88 10.94 3.93
C LEU A 44 -13.28 12.39 3.53
N MET A 45 -14.50 12.84 3.86
CA MET A 45 -14.98 14.18 3.47
C MET A 45 -14.39 15.26 4.35
N THR A 46 -13.71 16.23 3.74
CA THR A 46 -13.17 17.39 4.47
C THR A 46 -13.68 18.72 3.91
N SER A 47 -14.28 18.71 2.72
CA SER A 47 -14.78 19.89 2.02
C SER A 47 -16.18 19.71 1.43
N ARG A 48 -16.84 20.82 1.08
CA ARG A 48 -18.13 20.81 0.37
C ARG A 48 -18.04 20.20 -1.04
N ALA A 49 -16.85 20.21 -1.65
CA ALA A 49 -16.63 19.57 -2.95
C ALA A 49 -16.61 18.04 -2.82
N ASP A 50 -16.03 17.52 -1.74
CA ASP A 50 -16.04 16.07 -1.43
C ASP A 50 -17.47 15.56 -1.21
N VAL A 51 -18.36 16.41 -0.68
CA VAL A 51 -19.80 16.14 -0.54
C VAL A 51 -20.48 15.92 -1.89
N TRP A 52 -20.19 16.76 -2.87
CA TRP A 52 -20.77 16.59 -4.20
C TRP A 52 -20.17 15.41 -4.96
N LEU A 53 -18.86 15.17 -4.85
CA LEU A 53 -18.21 13.99 -5.41
C LEU A 53 -18.79 12.70 -4.82
N PHE A 54 -18.99 12.65 -3.51
CA PHE A 54 -19.65 11.53 -2.85
C PHE A 54 -21.07 11.31 -3.34
N VAL A 55 -21.88 12.37 -3.43
CA VAL A 55 -23.26 12.27 -3.91
C VAL A 55 -23.31 11.73 -5.34
N VAL A 56 -22.45 12.22 -6.24
CA VAL A 56 -22.49 11.87 -7.66
C VAL A 56 -21.85 10.52 -7.97
N PHE A 57 -20.73 10.18 -7.35
CA PHE A 57 -19.94 9.00 -7.71
C PHE A 57 -20.15 7.80 -6.79
N VAL A 58 -20.75 7.99 -5.61
CA VAL A 58 -20.97 6.91 -4.65
C VAL A 58 -22.43 6.78 -4.27
N LEU A 59 -23.07 7.88 -3.86
CA LEU A 59 -24.46 7.87 -3.42
C LEU A 59 -25.42 7.52 -4.58
N LEU A 60 -25.33 8.23 -5.70
CA LEU A 60 -26.16 8.04 -6.88
C LEU A 60 -26.00 6.64 -7.49
N PRO A 61 -24.77 6.14 -7.79
CA PRO A 61 -24.59 4.80 -8.33
C PRO A 61 -25.04 3.72 -7.36
N GLY A 62 -24.81 3.90 -6.06
CA GLY A 62 -25.29 2.99 -5.03
C GLY A 62 -26.81 2.95 -4.89
N LEU A 63 -27.48 4.10 -4.98
CA LEU A 63 -28.94 4.19 -5.03
C LEU A 63 -29.51 3.56 -6.30
N ILE A 64 -28.83 3.70 -7.45
CA ILE A 64 -29.17 3.02 -8.70
C ILE A 64 -29.02 1.50 -8.52
N ASP A 65 -27.96 1.03 -7.86
CA ASP A 65 -27.71 -0.38 -7.57
C ASP A 65 -28.77 -0.97 -6.63
N VAL A 66 -29.16 -0.23 -5.59
CA VAL A 66 -30.24 -0.62 -4.67
C VAL A 66 -31.58 -0.63 -5.41
N ALA A 67 -31.88 0.38 -6.21
CA ALA A 67 -33.09 0.42 -7.04
C ALA A 67 -33.13 -0.73 -8.04
N ALA A 68 -32.01 -1.04 -8.71
CA ALA A 68 -31.86 -2.18 -9.59
C ALA A 68 -32.03 -3.51 -8.83
N SER A 69 -31.48 -3.63 -7.63
CA SER A 69 -31.65 -4.81 -6.77
C SER A 69 -33.09 -4.99 -6.30
N CYS A 70 -33.78 -3.91 -5.95
CA CYS A 70 -35.22 -3.93 -5.64
C CYS A 70 -36.07 -4.28 -6.87
N LEU A 71 -35.71 -3.75 -8.05
CA LEU A 71 -36.33 -4.12 -9.32
C LEU A 71 -36.07 -5.57 -9.71
N LEU A 72 -34.93 -6.16 -9.32
CA LEU A 72 -34.59 -7.58 -9.51
C LEU A 72 -35.21 -8.50 -8.44
N ALA A 73 -35.57 -7.97 -7.27
CA ALA A 73 -36.37 -8.68 -6.27
C ALA A 73 -37.81 -8.93 -6.72
N VAL A 74 -38.35 -8.09 -7.62
CA VAL A 74 -39.68 -8.28 -8.23
C VAL A 74 -39.75 -9.56 -9.08
N PRO A 75 -38.80 -9.84 -10.01
CA PRO A 75 -38.65 -11.14 -10.65
C PRO A 75 -38.50 -12.31 -9.68
N MET A 76 -37.80 -12.16 -8.55
CA MET A 76 -37.71 -13.23 -7.52
C MET A 76 -39.07 -13.55 -6.90
N LEU A 77 -39.88 -12.52 -6.61
CA LEU A 77 -41.23 -12.69 -6.06
C LEU A 77 -42.23 -13.25 -7.09
N ILE A 78 -42.10 -12.87 -8.36
CA ILE A 78 -43.03 -13.27 -9.44
C ILE A 78 -42.66 -14.61 -10.08
N LEU A 79 -41.38 -14.86 -10.32
CA LEU A 79 -40.86 -16.05 -11.03
C LEU A 79 -40.35 -17.15 -10.09
N GLY A 80 -40.41 -16.92 -8.77
CA GLY A 80 -40.02 -17.88 -7.75
C GLY A 80 -38.58 -18.38 -7.92
N PRO A 81 -38.34 -19.70 -7.97
CA PRO A 81 -36.99 -20.26 -8.09
C PRO A 81 -36.19 -19.79 -9.31
N VAL A 82 -36.86 -19.49 -10.43
CA VAL A 82 -36.20 -19.01 -11.66
C VAL A 82 -35.70 -17.58 -11.48
N GLY A 83 -36.49 -16.72 -10.83
CA GLY A 83 -36.07 -15.37 -10.48
C GLY A 83 -34.90 -15.36 -9.50
N PHE A 84 -34.89 -16.28 -8.52
CA PHE A 84 -33.77 -16.45 -7.60
C PHE A 84 -32.48 -16.87 -8.32
N LEU A 85 -32.57 -17.80 -9.26
CA LEU A 85 -31.42 -18.24 -10.05
C LEU A 85 -30.84 -17.11 -10.92
N LEU A 86 -31.70 -16.29 -11.54
CA LEU A 86 -31.27 -15.12 -12.32
C LEU A 86 -30.58 -14.06 -11.46
N THR A 87 -31.11 -13.79 -10.26
CA THR A 87 -30.48 -12.86 -9.31
C THR A 87 -29.15 -13.39 -8.80
N LEU A 88 -29.04 -14.69 -8.52
CA LEU A 88 -27.74 -15.32 -8.21
C LEU A 88 -26.76 -15.20 -9.38
N VAL A 89 -27.18 -15.47 -10.61
CA VAL A 89 -26.32 -15.32 -11.80
C VAL A 89 -25.89 -13.87 -12.00
N TRP A 90 -26.70 -12.89 -11.62
CA TRP A 90 -26.32 -11.47 -11.72
C TRP A 90 -25.36 -11.03 -10.59
N MET A 91 -25.66 -11.40 -9.35
CA MET A 91 -24.84 -11.10 -8.17
C MET A 91 -23.47 -11.82 -8.21
N PHE A 92 -23.47 -13.11 -8.56
CA PHE A 92 -22.26 -13.91 -8.71
C PHE A 92 -21.67 -13.78 -10.12
N GLY A 93 -22.42 -13.26 -11.09
CA GLY A 93 -21.93 -12.94 -12.42
C GLY A 93 -20.79 -11.93 -12.35
N GLY A 94 -20.88 -10.92 -11.49
CA GLY A 94 -19.77 -10.01 -11.23
C GLY A 94 -18.50 -10.73 -10.75
N LEU A 95 -18.63 -11.76 -9.91
CA LEU A 95 -17.49 -12.57 -9.43
C LEU A 95 -16.82 -13.41 -10.52
N ILE A 96 -17.53 -13.73 -11.60
CA ILE A 96 -16.98 -14.52 -12.71
C ILE A 96 -16.54 -13.60 -13.84
N VAL A 97 -17.39 -12.63 -14.20
CA VAL A 97 -17.17 -11.68 -15.29
C VAL A 97 -15.99 -10.76 -15.00
N VAL A 98 -15.80 -10.27 -13.77
CA VAL A 98 -14.66 -9.38 -13.46
C VAL A 98 -13.32 -10.11 -13.60
N PRO A 99 -13.10 -11.30 -13.00
CA PRO A 99 -11.89 -12.08 -13.24
C PRO A 99 -11.70 -12.50 -14.70
N LEU A 100 -12.77 -12.89 -15.40
CA LEU A 100 -12.68 -13.23 -16.83
C LEU A 100 -12.31 -12.02 -17.69
N LEU A 101 -12.89 -10.85 -17.42
CA LEU A 101 -12.55 -9.60 -18.10
C LEU A 101 -11.11 -9.19 -17.79
N HIS A 102 -10.68 -9.31 -16.53
CA HIS A 102 -9.28 -9.09 -16.14
C HIS A 102 -8.34 -10.05 -16.88
N ALA A 103 -8.65 -11.35 -16.91
CA ALA A 103 -7.88 -12.35 -17.63
C ALA A 103 -7.84 -12.07 -19.13
N ALA A 104 -8.96 -11.65 -19.73
CA ALA A 104 -9.03 -11.26 -21.13
C ALA A 104 -8.17 -10.02 -21.43
N VAL A 105 -8.23 -8.99 -20.57
CA VAL A 105 -7.37 -7.79 -20.67
C VAL A 105 -5.90 -8.17 -20.55
N ARG A 106 -5.53 -9.01 -19.58
CA ARG A 106 -4.15 -9.52 -19.43
C ARG A 106 -3.72 -10.33 -20.65
N LEU A 107 -4.58 -11.18 -21.21
CA LEU A 107 -4.28 -11.94 -22.42
C LEU A 107 -4.08 -11.01 -23.63
N LEU A 108 -4.87 -9.94 -23.76
CA LEU A 108 -4.70 -8.92 -24.79
C LEU A 108 -3.39 -8.16 -24.62
N GLN A 109 -3.06 -7.72 -23.40
CA GLN A 109 -1.77 -7.08 -23.10
C GLN A 109 -0.60 -8.01 -23.42
N PHE A 110 -0.71 -9.30 -23.12
CA PHE A 110 0.29 -10.30 -23.47
C PHE A 110 0.47 -10.42 -24.99
N ARG A 111 -0.65 -10.55 -25.73
CA ARG A 111 -0.64 -10.64 -27.20
C ARG A 111 -0.03 -9.39 -27.85
N ARG A 112 -0.15 -8.23 -27.21
CA ARG A 112 0.45 -6.97 -27.66
C ARG A 112 1.92 -6.78 -27.25
N GLY A 113 2.48 -7.70 -26.47
CA GLY A 113 3.83 -7.57 -25.91
C GLY A 113 3.93 -6.49 -24.82
N GLU A 114 2.79 -6.04 -24.26
CA GLU A 114 2.73 -5.02 -23.21
C GLU A 114 2.95 -5.61 -21.81
N LEU A 115 2.81 -6.94 -21.65
CA LEU A 115 3.10 -7.63 -20.40
C LEU A 115 4.55 -8.09 -20.35
N ASP A 116 5.30 -7.44 -19.47
CA ASP A 116 6.67 -7.78 -19.12
C ASP A 116 6.72 -8.99 -18.15
N TRP A 117 6.52 -10.19 -18.70
CA TRP A 117 6.55 -11.44 -17.93
C TRP A 117 7.95 -11.79 -17.42
N ASP A 118 8.98 -11.47 -18.19
CA ASP A 118 10.37 -11.71 -17.81
C ASP A 118 10.90 -10.66 -16.84
N GLY A 119 10.16 -9.58 -16.63
CA GLY A 119 10.48 -8.54 -15.67
C GLY A 119 11.68 -7.69 -16.09
N SER A 120 12.04 -7.74 -17.36
CA SER A 120 13.20 -7.04 -17.93
C SER A 120 13.03 -5.51 -17.90
N SER A 121 11.81 -5.01 -17.79
CA SER A 121 11.47 -3.59 -17.68
C SER A 121 11.19 -3.12 -16.25
N PHE A 122 11.38 -3.97 -15.22
CA PHE A 122 11.22 -3.54 -13.84
C PHE A 122 12.22 -2.42 -13.52
N ARG A 123 11.67 -1.31 -13.04
CA ARG A 123 12.47 -0.18 -12.56
C ARG A 123 13.26 -0.59 -11.33
N ASP A 124 14.56 -0.33 -11.36
CA ASP A 124 15.44 -0.48 -10.21
C ASP A 124 15.27 0.74 -9.29
N TYR A 125 14.30 0.66 -8.39
CA TYR A 125 14.00 1.76 -7.45
C TYR A 125 15.18 2.10 -6.53
N GLY A 126 16.08 1.13 -6.29
CA GLY A 126 17.33 1.36 -5.56
C GLY A 126 18.23 2.33 -6.29
N LYS A 127 18.47 2.10 -7.60
CA LYS A 127 19.23 3.02 -8.45
C LYS A 127 18.58 4.38 -8.61
N GLU A 128 17.26 4.44 -8.76
CA GLU A 128 16.55 5.73 -8.85
C GLU A 128 16.70 6.54 -7.55
N THR A 129 16.59 5.88 -6.40
CA THR A 129 16.78 6.52 -5.08
C THR A 129 18.22 6.98 -4.91
N GLU A 130 19.19 6.15 -5.28
CA GLU A 130 20.61 6.52 -5.23
C GLU A 130 20.92 7.72 -6.13
N ALA A 131 20.42 7.72 -7.37
CA ALA A 131 20.58 8.85 -8.29
C ALA A 131 19.96 10.13 -7.72
N ALA A 132 18.80 10.03 -7.07
CA ALA A 132 18.13 11.16 -6.43
C ALA A 132 18.92 11.73 -5.25
N VAL A 133 19.47 10.84 -4.40
CA VAL A 133 20.33 11.23 -3.28
C VAL A 133 21.60 11.91 -3.79
N ALA A 134 22.30 11.28 -4.74
CA ALA A 134 23.52 11.84 -5.33
C ALA A 134 23.27 13.19 -6.02
N TRP A 135 22.11 13.35 -6.67
CA TRP A 135 21.71 14.63 -7.24
C TRP A 135 21.46 15.68 -6.14
N ALA A 136 20.79 15.32 -5.05
CA ALA A 136 20.53 16.24 -3.95
C ALA A 136 21.83 16.72 -3.28
N GLU A 137 22.77 15.80 -3.00
CA GLU A 137 24.12 16.10 -2.50
C GLU A 137 24.87 17.07 -3.43
N LYS A 138 24.84 16.80 -4.74
CA LYS A 138 25.52 17.66 -5.72
C LYS A 138 24.92 19.08 -5.80
N HIS A 139 23.64 19.24 -5.44
CA HIS A 139 22.89 20.48 -5.61
C HIS A 139 22.46 21.11 -4.27
N GLU A 140 23.17 20.85 -3.17
CA GLU A 140 22.89 21.40 -1.83
C GLU A 140 22.64 22.91 -1.84
N LYS A 141 23.51 23.67 -2.51
CA LYS A 141 23.39 25.14 -2.61
C LYS A 141 22.11 25.58 -3.34
N LEU A 142 21.71 24.85 -4.39
CA LEU A 142 20.48 25.13 -5.13
C LEU A 142 19.24 24.85 -4.27
N LEU A 143 19.31 23.81 -3.44
CA LEU A 143 18.23 23.41 -2.55
C LEU A 143 18.14 24.26 -1.28
N GLY A 144 19.09 25.17 -1.04
CA GLY A 144 19.20 25.89 0.23
C GLY A 144 19.43 24.95 1.43
N SER A 145 20.05 23.79 1.18
CA SER A 145 20.33 22.79 2.21
C SER A 145 21.53 23.20 3.06
N ASP A 146 21.53 22.78 4.33
CA ASP A 146 22.66 22.90 5.25
C ASP A 146 23.61 21.69 5.20
N GLY A 147 23.47 20.84 4.17
CA GLY A 147 24.25 19.63 3.97
C GLY A 147 23.72 18.40 4.73
N ARG A 148 22.73 18.54 5.61
CA ARG A 148 22.11 17.38 6.27
C ARG A 148 21.13 16.69 5.33
N LEU A 149 21.21 15.36 5.30
CA LEU A 149 20.32 14.52 4.49
C LEU A 149 19.33 13.77 5.39
N VAL A 150 18.05 13.95 5.09
CA VAL A 150 16.96 13.16 5.67
C VAL A 150 16.31 12.35 4.56
N LEU A 151 16.31 11.03 4.71
CA LEU A 151 15.61 10.13 3.79
C LEU A 151 14.19 9.91 4.30
N CYS A 152 13.20 10.20 3.49
CA CYS A 152 11.80 10.03 3.87
C CYS A 152 11.01 9.29 2.78
N GLY A 153 10.09 8.43 3.19
CA GLY A 153 9.22 7.72 2.27
C GLY A 153 7.88 7.32 2.86
N TYR A 154 6.82 7.42 2.07
CA TYR A 154 5.47 7.00 2.40
C TYR A 154 5.05 5.72 1.67
N SER A 155 4.38 4.80 2.36
CA SER A 155 3.88 3.53 1.80
C SER A 155 5.00 2.76 1.09
N SER A 156 4.86 2.45 -0.19
CA SER A 156 5.96 1.86 -0.97
C SER A 156 7.21 2.74 -1.01
N GLY A 157 7.08 4.06 -0.90
CA GLY A 157 8.20 4.97 -0.69
C GLY A 157 8.94 4.69 0.61
N GLY A 158 8.22 4.38 1.68
CA GLY A 158 8.80 3.98 2.97
C GLY A 158 9.55 2.67 2.86
N HIS A 159 9.00 1.70 2.12
CA HIS A 159 9.71 0.46 1.80
C HIS A 159 11.05 0.70 1.09
N VAL A 160 11.04 1.48 0.00
CA VAL A 160 12.25 1.79 -0.79
C VAL A 160 13.25 2.62 0.02
N ALA A 161 12.78 3.61 0.80
CA ALA A 161 13.61 4.40 1.68
C ALA A 161 14.31 3.52 2.74
N ALA A 162 13.57 2.61 3.37
CA ALA A 162 14.13 1.68 4.35
C ALA A 162 15.21 0.79 3.72
N LEU A 163 14.91 0.14 2.58
CA LEU A 163 15.89 -0.67 1.86
C LEU A 163 17.13 0.12 1.48
N HIS A 164 16.96 1.32 0.93
CA HIS A 164 18.08 2.16 0.52
C HIS A 164 18.96 2.53 1.72
N ALA A 165 18.38 2.98 2.83
CA ALA A 165 19.13 3.31 4.04
C ALA A 165 19.89 2.09 4.60
N LEU A 166 19.24 0.93 4.67
CA LEU A 166 19.83 -0.31 5.17
C LEU A 166 20.98 -0.82 4.28
N THR A 167 20.84 -0.73 2.96
CA THR A 167 21.86 -1.24 2.02
C THR A 167 23.00 -0.25 1.80
N SER A 168 22.73 1.06 1.85
CA SER A 168 23.73 2.12 1.66
C SER A 168 24.60 2.38 2.89
N SER A 169 24.16 1.97 4.09
CA SER A 169 24.93 2.10 5.35
C SER A 169 26.28 1.37 5.31
N SER A 170 26.45 0.40 4.42
CA SER A 170 27.73 -0.27 4.16
C SER A 170 28.79 0.65 3.51
N SER A 171 28.36 1.75 2.86
CA SER A 171 29.25 2.73 2.25
C SER A 171 29.55 3.84 3.26
N LYS A 172 30.78 3.87 3.80
CA LYS A 172 31.25 4.89 4.78
C LYS A 172 31.09 6.36 4.33
N LYS A 173 30.66 6.62 3.09
CA LYS A 173 30.54 7.96 2.49
C LYS A 173 29.19 8.64 2.68
N ARG A 174 28.10 7.92 3.00
CA ARG A 174 26.75 8.51 3.02
C ARG A 174 26.08 8.29 4.37
N ARG A 175 25.89 9.37 5.12
CA ARG A 175 25.26 9.35 6.44
C ARG A 175 23.98 10.18 6.41
N PHE A 176 22.83 9.53 6.47
CA PHE A 176 21.57 10.21 6.73
C PHE A 176 21.53 10.60 8.21
N THR A 177 21.17 11.84 8.52
CA THR A 177 20.96 12.24 9.92
C THR A 177 19.68 11.61 10.48
N SER A 178 18.71 11.37 9.59
CA SER A 178 17.47 10.67 9.96
C SER A 178 16.87 9.93 8.77
N VAL A 179 16.22 8.82 9.07
CA VAL A 179 15.39 8.05 8.13
C VAL A 179 13.95 8.07 8.65
N VAL A 180 13.02 8.59 7.87
CA VAL A 180 11.60 8.73 8.23
C VAL A 180 10.76 7.83 7.35
N LEU A 181 10.21 6.78 7.93
CA LEU A 181 9.45 5.75 7.24
C LEU A 181 7.98 5.87 7.63
N ILE A 182 7.12 6.22 6.68
CA ILE A 182 5.70 6.49 6.91
C ILE A 182 4.89 5.35 6.31
N SER A 183 4.26 4.53 7.14
CA SER A 183 3.33 3.48 6.74
C SER A 183 3.86 2.54 5.65
N GLY A 184 5.15 2.23 5.68
CA GLY A 184 5.79 1.39 4.68
C GLY A 184 5.53 -0.11 4.86
N ILE A 185 5.62 -0.84 3.75
CA ILE A 185 5.55 -2.31 3.74
C ILE A 185 6.97 -2.82 4.01
N TYR A 186 7.25 -3.44 5.16
CA TYR A 186 8.64 -3.76 5.53
C TYR A 186 9.02 -5.24 5.42
N ASP A 187 8.05 -6.13 5.27
CA ASP A 187 8.31 -7.57 5.09
C ASP A 187 7.52 -8.11 3.91
N LEU A 188 8.23 -8.65 2.92
CA LEU A 188 7.64 -9.30 1.75
C LEU A 188 7.69 -10.82 1.87
N ARG A 189 8.29 -11.35 2.94
CA ARG A 189 8.40 -12.80 3.13
C ARG A 189 7.04 -13.38 3.48
N THR A 190 6.66 -14.38 2.73
CA THR A 190 5.44 -15.17 2.96
C THR A 190 5.76 -16.54 3.55
N GLN A 191 7.04 -16.94 3.59
CA GLN A 191 7.47 -18.18 4.22
C GLN A 191 7.25 -18.06 5.73
N GLY A 192 6.53 -19.00 6.32
CA GLY A 192 6.13 -18.96 7.72
C GLY A 192 4.81 -18.27 8.00
N TRP A 193 4.06 -17.84 6.97
CA TRP A 193 2.65 -17.51 7.14
C TRP A 193 1.85 -18.78 7.42
N ASP A 194 1.02 -18.74 8.46
CA ASP A 194 0.21 -19.86 8.94
C ASP A 194 -1.29 -19.51 9.00
N GLY A 195 -2.13 -20.54 9.17
CA GLY A 195 -3.58 -20.39 9.33
C GLY A 195 -4.23 -19.68 8.13
N PHE A 196 -5.01 -18.62 8.38
CA PHE A 196 -5.65 -17.85 7.29
C PHE A 196 -4.63 -17.12 6.39
N LYS A 197 -3.44 -16.78 6.92
CA LYS A 197 -2.42 -16.07 6.14
C LYS A 197 -1.87 -16.97 5.03
N GLU A 198 -1.71 -18.26 5.29
CA GLU A 198 -1.23 -19.24 4.30
C GLU A 198 -2.06 -19.21 3.01
N TRP A 199 -3.38 -19.07 3.12
CA TRP A 199 -4.30 -18.96 1.97
C TRP A 199 -4.08 -17.71 1.11
N LEU A 200 -3.50 -16.65 1.68
CA LEU A 200 -3.19 -15.40 0.99
C LEU A 200 -1.83 -15.44 0.27
N VAL A 201 -0.98 -16.42 0.57
CA VAL A 201 0.39 -16.50 0.02
C VAL A 201 0.43 -16.44 -1.51
N PRO A 202 -0.40 -17.20 -2.27
CA PRO A 202 -0.36 -17.14 -3.73
C PRO A 202 -0.71 -15.74 -4.26
N LEU A 203 -1.69 -15.08 -3.65
CA LEU A 203 -2.09 -13.72 -3.99
C LEU A 203 -0.94 -12.75 -3.74
N PHE A 204 -0.35 -12.75 -2.54
CA PHE A 204 0.73 -11.82 -2.20
C PHE A 204 2.00 -12.05 -3.01
N ASN A 205 2.37 -13.30 -3.29
CA ASN A 205 3.49 -13.61 -4.16
C ASN A 205 3.28 -13.08 -5.58
N LEU A 206 2.06 -13.19 -6.11
CA LEU A 206 1.69 -12.60 -7.38
C LEU A 206 1.86 -11.07 -7.36
N LEU A 207 1.40 -10.41 -6.31
CA LEU A 207 1.52 -8.96 -6.15
C LEU A 207 2.96 -8.48 -6.05
N TYR A 208 3.78 -9.13 -5.22
CA TYR A 208 5.18 -8.77 -5.06
C TYR A 208 5.98 -9.01 -6.33
N ARG A 209 5.64 -10.07 -7.08
CA ARG A 209 6.20 -10.29 -8.41
C ARG A 209 5.82 -9.15 -9.37
N ASP A 210 4.55 -8.79 -9.43
CA ASP A 210 4.05 -7.86 -10.45
C ASP A 210 4.40 -6.38 -10.13
N ILE A 211 4.55 -6.02 -8.85
CA ILE A 211 4.87 -4.65 -8.41
C ILE A 211 6.37 -4.43 -8.26
N LEU A 212 7.07 -5.40 -7.65
CA LEU A 212 8.47 -5.28 -7.23
C LEU A 212 9.42 -6.20 -8.00
N GLY A 213 8.92 -7.00 -8.96
CA GLY A 213 9.74 -7.96 -9.70
C GLY A 213 10.24 -9.14 -8.84
N CYS A 214 9.72 -9.32 -7.63
CA CYS A 214 10.22 -10.30 -6.66
C CYS A 214 9.69 -11.72 -6.95
N LYS A 215 10.28 -12.38 -7.94
CA LYS A 215 9.84 -13.69 -8.47
C LYS A 215 10.12 -14.87 -7.55
N SER A 216 11.15 -14.78 -6.70
CA SER A 216 11.56 -15.85 -5.80
C SER A 216 11.50 -15.42 -4.35
N GLU A 217 11.60 -16.39 -3.45
CA GLU A 217 11.63 -16.13 -2.01
C GLU A 217 12.89 -15.37 -1.61
N GLU A 218 14.03 -15.71 -2.19
CA GLU A 218 15.32 -15.06 -1.96
C GLU A 218 15.26 -13.59 -2.38
N LEU A 219 14.65 -13.29 -3.53
CA LEU A 219 14.44 -11.92 -4.00
C LEU A 219 13.49 -11.14 -3.08
N ARG A 220 12.42 -11.79 -2.58
CA ARG A 220 11.52 -11.17 -1.60
C ARG A 220 12.27 -10.87 -0.30
N ALA A 221 13.07 -11.80 0.20
CA ALA A 221 13.88 -11.60 1.42
C ALA A 221 14.92 -10.48 1.22
N ALA A 222 15.65 -10.47 0.11
CA ALA A 222 16.60 -9.40 -0.22
C ALA A 222 15.93 -8.03 -0.36
N SER A 223 14.66 -8.03 -0.79
CA SER A 223 13.83 -6.83 -0.90
C SER A 223 12.97 -6.57 0.34
N SER A 224 13.17 -7.27 1.45
CA SER A 224 12.41 -7.05 2.69
C SER A 224 13.25 -6.26 3.69
N PRO A 225 12.93 -4.98 3.98
CA PRO A 225 13.62 -4.21 5.03
C PRO A 225 13.82 -4.98 6.34
N VAL A 226 12.83 -5.74 6.81
CA VAL A 226 12.95 -6.56 8.02
C VAL A 226 14.07 -7.60 7.89
N ALA A 227 14.10 -8.36 6.79
CA ALA A 227 15.10 -9.39 6.57
C ALA A 227 16.51 -8.81 6.40
N VAL A 228 16.64 -7.68 5.69
CA VAL A 228 17.90 -6.96 5.55
C VAL A 228 18.39 -6.43 6.90
N ALA A 229 17.49 -5.85 7.71
CA ALA A 229 17.80 -5.37 9.06
C ALA A 229 18.27 -6.51 10.01
N GLN A 230 17.75 -7.72 9.81
CA GLN A 230 18.13 -8.92 10.57
C GLN A 230 19.46 -9.53 10.11
N SER A 231 20.01 -9.12 8.95
CA SER A 231 21.25 -9.69 8.42
C SER A 231 22.41 -9.51 9.41
N PRO A 232 23.18 -10.56 9.75
CA PRO A 232 24.29 -10.45 10.69
C PRO A 232 25.39 -9.51 10.19
N LYS A 233 25.54 -9.35 8.86
CA LYS A 233 26.53 -8.48 8.22
C LYS A 233 26.14 -7.01 8.19
N LEU A 234 24.90 -6.68 8.55
CA LEU A 234 24.46 -5.30 8.58
C LEU A 234 25.05 -4.57 9.79
N GLU A 235 25.75 -3.49 9.49
CA GLU A 235 26.19 -2.46 10.43
C GLU A 235 25.38 -1.21 10.16
N LEU A 236 24.80 -0.62 11.21
CA LEU A 236 24.03 0.61 11.13
C LEU A 236 24.85 1.78 11.66
N ASP A 237 24.62 2.96 11.07
CA ASP A 237 25.12 4.21 11.63
C ASP A 237 24.35 4.54 12.92
N THR A 238 25.05 4.52 14.06
CA THR A 238 24.45 4.81 15.37
C THR A 238 24.02 6.27 15.51
N ASP A 239 24.59 7.16 14.70
CA ASP A 239 24.27 8.59 14.71
C ASP A 239 22.96 8.89 13.93
N CYS A 240 22.46 7.93 13.16
CA CYS A 240 21.21 8.05 12.40
C CYS A 240 19.99 7.72 13.28
N THR A 241 19.03 8.66 13.34
CA THR A 241 17.73 8.42 13.99
C THR A 241 16.72 7.84 12.99
N TRP A 242 16.12 6.70 13.36
CA TRP A 242 15.07 6.06 12.58
C TRP A 242 13.70 6.39 13.15
N TRP A 243 12.87 7.05 12.37
CA TRP A 243 11.48 7.36 12.68
C TRP A 243 10.57 6.42 11.91
N VAL A 244 9.85 5.55 12.62
CA VAL A 244 8.88 4.63 12.02
C VAL A 244 7.48 5.09 12.41
N LEU A 245 6.80 5.70 11.45
CA LEU A 245 5.51 6.34 11.61
C LEU A 245 4.42 5.44 11.02
N SER A 246 3.34 5.20 11.75
CA SER A 246 2.20 4.40 11.30
C SER A 246 0.88 5.12 11.51
N ALA A 247 -0.13 4.86 10.69
CA ALA A 247 -1.50 5.33 10.94
C ALA A 247 -2.12 4.61 12.15
N GLN A 248 -3.12 5.23 12.79
CA GLN A 248 -3.91 4.56 13.83
C GLN A 248 -4.65 3.33 13.30
N LYS A 249 -5.16 3.44 12.07
CA LYS A 249 -5.95 2.41 11.37
C LYS A 249 -5.50 2.34 9.92
N GLU A 250 -4.29 1.85 9.65
CA GLU A 250 -3.70 1.76 8.32
C GLU A 250 -4.73 1.34 7.25
N LEU A 251 -5.25 0.12 7.34
CA LEU A 251 -6.23 -0.41 6.39
C LEU A 251 -7.61 -0.42 7.02
N MET A 252 -8.02 0.75 7.51
CA MET A 252 -9.30 0.94 8.22
C MET A 252 -9.40 0.12 9.52
N GLY A 253 -8.26 -0.37 10.05
CA GLY A 253 -8.23 -1.17 11.27
C GLY A 253 -8.43 -2.67 11.01
N LEU A 254 -8.32 -3.12 9.76
CA LEU A 254 -8.35 -4.55 9.42
C LEU A 254 -7.05 -5.24 9.88
N GLN A 255 -6.96 -5.48 11.19
CA GLN A 255 -5.78 -5.98 11.90
C GLN A 255 -5.03 -7.14 11.22
N PRO A 256 -5.70 -8.17 10.65
CA PRO A 256 -5.00 -9.24 9.96
C PRO A 256 -4.12 -8.71 8.82
N PHE A 257 -4.63 -7.78 8.00
CA PHE A 257 -3.91 -7.22 6.86
C PHE A 257 -2.85 -6.20 7.27
N GLU A 258 -3.10 -5.43 8.33
CA GLU A 258 -2.11 -4.48 8.85
C GLU A 258 -0.85 -5.20 9.36
N SER A 259 -1.02 -6.28 10.12
CA SER A 259 0.10 -7.10 10.59
C SER A 259 0.88 -7.76 9.45
N ILE A 260 0.18 -8.13 8.38
CA ILE A 260 0.75 -8.81 7.21
C ILE A 260 1.58 -7.84 6.36
N LEU A 261 1.05 -6.64 6.11
CA LEU A 261 1.63 -5.73 5.14
C LEU A 261 2.75 -4.88 5.72
N PHE A 262 2.59 -4.34 6.92
CA PHE A 262 3.48 -3.27 7.35
C PHE A 262 4.73 -3.77 8.08
N GLY A 263 4.68 -4.85 8.88
CA GLY A 263 5.89 -5.40 9.53
C GLY A 263 6.65 -4.39 10.42
N VAL A 264 5.95 -3.38 10.95
CA VAL A 264 6.52 -2.24 11.68
C VAL A 264 7.24 -2.69 12.95
N SER A 265 6.63 -3.59 13.71
CA SER A 265 7.17 -4.05 15.00
C SER A 265 8.46 -4.85 14.79
N GLU A 266 8.47 -5.72 13.79
CA GLU A 266 9.60 -6.57 13.41
C GLU A 266 10.77 -5.73 12.90
N LEU A 267 10.50 -4.72 12.06
CA LEU A 267 11.53 -3.80 11.59
C LEU A 267 12.13 -3.00 12.76
N CYS A 268 11.29 -2.43 13.61
CA CYS A 268 11.76 -1.68 14.78
C CYS A 268 12.62 -2.54 15.72
N ALA A 269 12.20 -3.79 15.98
CA ALA A 269 12.96 -4.72 16.79
C ALA A 269 14.31 -5.06 16.15
N ALA A 270 14.34 -5.33 14.84
CA ALA A 270 15.57 -5.63 14.11
C ALA A 270 16.55 -4.44 14.11
N LEU A 271 16.07 -3.22 13.87
CA LEU A 271 16.87 -1.99 13.93
C LEU A 271 17.45 -1.76 15.34
N LYS A 272 16.63 -1.91 16.39
CA LYS A 272 17.08 -1.76 17.78
C LYS A 272 18.11 -2.82 18.16
N ALA A 273 17.94 -4.07 17.71
CA ALA A 273 18.92 -5.14 17.92
C ALA A 273 20.28 -4.83 17.25
N LYS A 274 20.29 -3.95 16.25
CA LYS A 274 21.49 -3.43 15.58
C LYS A 274 22.03 -2.13 16.19
N GLY A 275 21.50 -1.70 17.34
CA GLY A 275 21.96 -0.52 18.07
C GLY A 275 21.46 0.81 17.49
N ALA A 276 20.53 0.81 16.53
CA ALA A 276 19.99 2.04 15.98
C ALA A 276 19.07 2.75 16.99
N THR A 277 19.08 4.09 16.94
CA THR A 277 18.11 4.91 17.66
C THR A 277 16.79 4.89 16.91
N VAL A 278 15.81 4.13 17.41
CA VAL A 278 14.49 3.98 16.76
C VAL A 278 13.41 4.67 17.58
N LYS A 279 12.72 5.62 16.95
CA LYS A 279 11.53 6.29 17.47
C LYS A 279 10.30 5.86 16.67
N ARG A 280 9.23 5.51 17.38
CA ARG A 280 7.95 5.11 16.79
C ARG A 280 6.88 6.09 17.18
N ALA A 281 6.06 6.50 16.23
CA ALA A 281 4.88 7.30 16.51
C ALA A 281 3.70 6.82 15.67
N THR A 282 2.51 6.98 16.22
CA THR A 282 1.27 6.74 15.49
C THR A 282 0.71 8.10 15.09
N CYS A 283 0.61 8.35 13.79
CA CYS A 283 0.25 9.65 13.24
C CYS A 283 -0.95 9.50 12.30
N GLY A 284 -1.94 10.40 12.38
CA GLY A 284 -3.11 10.38 11.49
C GLY A 284 -4.07 9.20 11.72
N LEU A 285 -5.19 9.21 10.98
CA LEU A 285 -6.29 8.27 11.19
C LEU A 285 -6.11 6.95 10.43
N ASN A 286 -5.89 7.00 9.11
CA ASN A 286 -5.72 5.82 8.26
C ASN A 286 -4.64 6.02 7.20
N HIS A 287 -4.26 4.95 6.49
CA HIS A 287 -3.15 4.95 5.53
C HIS A 287 -3.27 6.06 4.48
N TRP A 288 -4.48 6.32 4.00
CA TRP A 288 -4.74 7.25 2.89
C TRP A 288 -4.86 8.71 3.37
N LEU A 289 -5.53 8.91 4.50
CA LEU A 289 -5.70 10.23 5.12
C LEU A 289 -4.37 10.83 5.59
N LEU A 290 -3.32 10.02 5.75
CA LEU A 290 -1.97 10.51 5.97
C LEU A 290 -1.49 11.48 4.88
N ILE A 291 -1.83 11.22 3.61
CA ILE A 291 -1.47 12.12 2.50
C ILE A 291 -2.49 13.27 2.41
N PHE A 292 -3.79 12.94 2.48
CA PHE A 292 -4.84 13.95 2.24
C PHE A 292 -4.95 14.98 3.36
N SER A 293 -4.55 14.63 4.58
CA SER A 293 -4.57 15.51 5.75
C SER A 293 -3.16 15.68 6.33
N PHE A 294 -2.21 16.07 5.48
CA PHE A 294 -0.80 16.20 5.87
C PHE A 294 -0.60 17.11 7.09
N ASP A 295 -1.36 18.19 7.23
CA ASP A 295 -1.25 19.09 8.40
C ASP A 295 -1.56 18.37 9.72
N ALA A 296 -2.59 17.53 9.73
CA ALA A 296 -2.96 16.74 10.90
C ALA A 296 -1.88 15.68 11.21
N PHE A 297 -1.32 15.06 10.18
CA PHE A 297 -0.18 14.16 10.31
C PHE A 297 1.05 14.88 10.89
N ALA A 298 1.44 16.00 10.29
CA ALA A 298 2.61 16.78 10.67
C ALA A 298 2.50 17.26 12.11
N LYS A 299 1.32 17.75 12.53
CA LYS A 299 1.07 18.15 13.92
C LYS A 299 1.33 17.00 14.90
N SER A 300 0.73 15.84 14.66
CA SER A 300 0.91 14.65 15.51
C SER A 300 2.37 14.19 15.56
N PHE A 301 3.07 14.26 14.42
CA PHE A 301 4.49 13.95 14.37
C PHE A 301 5.32 14.96 15.16
N CYS A 302 5.09 16.27 15.01
CA CYS A 302 5.78 17.32 15.75
C CYS A 302 5.56 17.20 17.28
N GLU A 303 4.36 16.83 17.71
CA GLU A 303 4.10 16.53 19.13
C GLU A 303 4.97 15.37 19.63
N SER A 304 5.13 14.32 18.83
CA SER A 304 6.01 13.18 19.16
C SER A 304 7.51 13.52 19.14
N LEU A 305 7.92 14.62 18.51
CA LEU A 305 9.31 15.09 18.58
C LEU A 305 9.64 15.71 19.94
N SER A 306 8.61 16.22 20.63
CA SER A 306 8.75 16.99 21.88
C SER A 306 8.68 16.11 23.14
N SER A 307 8.25 14.85 22.99
CA SER A 307 8.17 13.83 24.04
C SER A 307 9.40 12.92 24.04
#